data_AF-A0A9N9C297-F1
#
_entry.id   AF-A0A9N9C297-F1
#
_cell.length_a   1.000
_cell.length_b   1.000
_cell.length_c   1.000
_cell.angle_alpha   90.00
_cell.angle_beta   90.00
_cell.angle_gamma   90.00
#
_symmetry.space_group_name_H-M   'P 1'
#
loop_
_entity.id
_entity.type
_entity.pdbx_description
1 polymer ?
#
loop_
_entity_poly.entity_id
_entity_poly.type
_entity_poly.pdbx_seq_one_letter_code
_entity_poly.pdbx_strand_id
1 'polypeptide(L)'
;MQCRITVITNKWIKIINAWQNHINVGYNYTLESVTSKSQLEKEVCEFICGVCTLKGDYYSQSSLKNAVASISRHLCDAKSDWQYNLLNKSNFPNIFATLDRMLKKMKKLGIGTTKSYNGITTKELKLILHHEELSPNNSEDLLHH
;
A
#
# COMPACT_ATOMS: atom_id res chain seq x y z
N MET A 1 7.49 -9.25 22.19
CA MET A 1 6.17 -8.79 21.75
C MET A 1 6.19 -8.77 20.23
N GLN A 2 5.64 -9.79 19.57
CA GLN A 2 5.74 -9.93 18.11
C GLN A 2 4.76 -8.94 17.45
N CYS A 3 5.23 -7.90 16.77
CA CYS A 3 4.39 -7.04 15.93
C CYS A 3 3.66 -7.91 14.91
N ARG A 4 2.34 -8.04 15.03
CA ARG A 4 1.51 -8.75 14.05
C ARG A 4 1.34 -7.86 12.82
N ILE A 5 2.39 -7.76 12.00
CA ILE A 5 2.27 -7.18 10.68
C ILE A 5 1.34 -8.08 9.87
N THR A 6 0.16 -7.56 9.54
CA THR A 6 -0.84 -8.32 8.77
C THR A 6 -0.35 -8.54 7.34
N VAL A 7 -0.75 -9.64 6.70
CA VAL A 7 -0.42 -9.95 5.30
C VAL A 7 -0.74 -8.77 4.35
N ILE A 8 -1.83 -8.06 4.62
CA ILE A 8 -2.24 -6.86 3.88
C ILE A 8 -1.25 -5.70 4.07
N THR A 9 -0.73 -5.52 5.28
CA THR A 9 0.25 -4.47 5.57
C THR A 9 1.57 -4.77 4.86
N ASN A 10 2.08 -5.99 4.99
CA ASN A 10 3.29 -6.43 4.28
C ASN A 10 3.20 -6.24 2.77
N LYS A 11 2.04 -6.53 2.16
CA LYS A 11 1.81 -6.30 0.74
C LYS A 11 2.05 -4.83 0.36
N TRP A 12 1.43 -3.89 1.07
CA TRP A 12 1.54 -2.47 0.73
C TRP A 12 2.93 -1.91 1.00
N ILE A 13 3.64 -2.41 2.01
CA ILE A 13 5.03 -2.05 2.27
C ILE A 13 5.95 -2.53 1.13
N LYS A 14 5.78 -3.76 0.64
CA LYS A 14 6.50 -4.24 -0.55
C LYS A 14 6.23 -3.34 -1.77
N ILE A 15 4.96 -2.95 -1.99
CA ILE A 15 4.58 -2.12 -3.14
C ILE A 15 5.18 -0.71 -3.05
N ILE A 16 5.12 -0.03 -1.90
CA ILE A 16 5.71 1.31 -1.78
C ILE A 16 7.24 1.28 -1.88
N ASN A 17 7.90 0.26 -1.32
CA ASN A 17 9.34 0.11 -1.44
C ASN A 17 9.75 -0.18 -2.89
N ALA A 18 9.00 -1.03 -3.61
CA ALA A 18 9.25 -1.27 -5.04
C ALA A 18 9.02 -0.01 -5.88
N TRP A 19 7.99 0.78 -5.55
CA TRP A 19 7.72 2.05 -6.21
C TRP A 19 8.81 3.10 -5.93
N GLN A 20 9.28 3.24 -4.69
CA GLN A 20 10.38 4.14 -4.30
C GLN A 20 11.66 3.85 -5.09
N ASN A 21 12.00 2.57 -5.23
CA ASN A 21 13.19 2.10 -5.94
C ASN A 21 13.03 2.07 -7.48
N HIS A 22 11.87 2.45 -8.01
CA HIS A 22 11.69 2.56 -9.45
C HIS A 22 12.56 3.70 -9.99
N ILE A 23 13.24 3.46 -11.13
CA ILE A 23 14.28 4.36 -11.69
C ILE A 23 13.82 5.81 -11.90
N ASN A 24 12.51 6.02 -12.08
CA ASN A 24 11.91 7.34 -12.31
C ASN A 24 11.42 8.05 -11.03
N VAL A 25 11.53 7.42 -9.85
CA VAL A 25 11.09 7.97 -8.57
C VAL A 25 12.29 8.46 -7.76
N GLY A 26 13.37 7.68 -7.70
CA GLY A 26 14.67 8.13 -7.21
C GLY A 26 14.83 8.17 -5.68
N TYR A 27 13.93 7.54 -4.92
CA TYR A 27 14.11 7.36 -3.48
C TYR A 27 15.00 6.13 -3.23
N ASN A 28 16.11 6.31 -2.51
CA ASN A 28 17.12 5.28 -2.25
C ASN A 28 17.22 4.87 -0.77
N TYR A 29 16.14 5.07 -0.02
CA TYR A 29 16.04 4.78 1.40
C TYR A 29 14.71 4.10 1.72
N THR A 30 14.61 3.52 2.92
CA THR A 30 13.37 2.89 3.37
C THR A 30 12.42 3.92 3.98
N LEU A 31 11.11 3.69 3.88
CA LEU A 31 10.11 4.61 4.41
C LEU A 31 10.28 4.87 5.92
N GLU A 32 10.77 3.89 6.68
CA GLU A 32 11.01 4.00 8.13
C GLU A 32 12.15 4.97 8.46
N SER A 33 13.08 5.20 7.53
CA SER A 33 14.18 6.14 7.71
C SER A 33 13.77 7.60 7.56
N VAL A 34 12.58 7.87 7.00
CA VAL A 34 12.06 9.24 6.84
C VAL A 34 11.72 9.83 8.20
N THR A 35 12.41 10.91 8.58
CA THR A 35 12.19 11.61 9.86
C THR A 35 11.30 12.84 9.71
N SER A 36 11.32 13.48 8.54
CA SER A 36 10.53 14.68 8.29
C SER A 36 9.07 14.33 7.95
N LYS A 37 8.15 14.88 8.75
CA LYS A 37 6.71 14.77 8.52
C LYS A 37 6.30 15.29 7.13
N SER A 38 6.88 16.40 6.68
CA SER A 38 6.56 16.98 5.36
C SER A 38 7.10 16.15 4.21
N GLN A 39 8.30 15.58 4.37
CA GLN A 39 8.90 14.68 3.39
C GLN A 39 8.05 13.41 3.25
N LEU A 40 7.63 12.82 4.38
CA LEU A 40 6.75 11.66 4.36
C LEU A 40 5.41 11.98 3.69
N GLU A 41 4.82 13.14 4.00
CA GLU A 41 3.56 13.57 3.37
C GLU A 41 3.70 13.67 1.85
N LYS A 42 4.81 14.26 1.38
CA LYS A 42 5.14 14.37 -0.04
C LYS A 42 5.28 13.00 -0.69
N GLU A 43 6.09 12.11 -0.12
CA GLU A 43 6.31 10.75 -0.66
C GLU A 43 5.02 9.95 -0.77
N VAL A 44 4.17 10.00 0.27
CA VAL A 44 2.89 9.30 0.24
C VAL A 44 1.96 9.90 -0.82
N CYS A 45 1.98 11.23 -1.03
CA CYS A 45 1.22 11.86 -2.11
C CYS A 45 1.71 11.42 -3.49
N GLU A 46 3.02 11.39 -3.71
CA GLU A 46 3.64 10.94 -4.96
C GLU A 46 3.34 9.47 -5.22
N PHE A 47 3.43 8.63 -4.18
CA PHE A 47 3.04 7.23 -4.23
C PHE A 47 1.57 7.07 -4.67
N ILE A 48 0.63 7.80 -4.05
CA ILE A 48 -0.79 7.76 -4.43
C ILE A 48 -1.01 8.13 -5.91
N CYS A 49 -0.24 9.10 -6.43
CA CYS A 49 -0.36 9.54 -7.81
C CYS A 49 0.29 8.58 -8.81
N GLY A 50 1.41 7.97 -8.44
CA GLY A 50 2.26 7.19 -9.33
C GLY A 50 2.08 5.68 -9.24
N VAL A 51 1.41 5.16 -8.21
CA VAL A 51 1.27 3.72 -8.01
C VAL A 51 0.24 3.12 -8.98
N CYS A 52 0.69 2.15 -9.77
CA CYS A 52 -0.14 1.38 -10.70
C CYS A 52 0.03 -0.13 -10.45
N THR A 53 -0.93 -0.91 -10.93
CA THR A 53 -0.82 -2.38 -10.98
C THR A 53 0.29 -2.80 -11.94
N LEU A 54 0.69 -4.07 -11.89
CA LEU A 54 1.66 -4.64 -12.84
C LEU A 54 1.22 -4.50 -14.31
N LYS A 55 -0.08 -4.34 -14.56
CA LYS A 55 -0.65 -4.13 -15.90
C LYS A 55 -0.66 -2.65 -16.33
N GLY A 56 -0.23 -1.74 -15.46
CA GLY A 56 -0.28 -0.29 -15.68
C GLY A 56 -1.62 0.36 -15.30
N ASP A 57 -2.63 -0.42 -14.90
CA ASP A 57 -3.92 0.11 -14.46
C ASP A 57 -3.84 0.77 -13.08
N TYR A 58 -4.75 1.71 -12.81
CA TYR A 58 -4.91 2.31 -11.49
C TYR A 58 -5.49 1.31 -10.48
N TYR A 59 -5.00 1.36 -9.24
CA TYR A 59 -5.65 0.69 -8.12
C TYR A 59 -7.02 1.28 -7.82
N SER A 60 -7.96 0.45 -7.35
CA SER A 60 -9.29 0.92 -6.93
C SER A 60 -9.22 1.92 -5.76
N GLN A 61 -10.26 2.74 -5.62
CA GLN A 61 -10.41 3.69 -4.51
C GLN A 61 -10.17 3.05 -3.14
N SER A 62 -10.79 1.90 -2.90
CA SER A 62 -10.67 1.18 -1.63
C SER A 62 -9.25 0.66 -1.40
N SER A 63 -8.57 0.23 -2.47
CA SER A 63 -7.18 -0.21 -2.40
C SER A 63 -6.24 0.93 -2.02
N LEU A 64 -6.38 2.12 -2.62
CA LEU A 64 -5.55 3.28 -2.28
C LEU A 64 -5.74 3.72 -0.82
N LYS A 65 -6.99 3.75 -0.33
CA LYS A 65 -7.27 4.04 1.09
C LYS A 65 -6.64 3.00 2.02
N ASN A 66 -6.75 1.71 1.65
CA ASN A 66 -6.15 0.62 2.42
C ASN A 66 -4.61 0.68 2.41
N ALA A 67 -4.01 1.12 1.31
CA ALA A 67 -2.57 1.34 1.21
C ALA A 67 -2.11 2.38 2.24
N VAL A 68 -2.73 3.56 2.26
CA VAL A 68 -2.40 4.62 3.23
C VAL A 68 -2.61 4.17 4.68
N ALA A 69 -3.70 3.45 4.97
CA ALA A 69 -3.94 2.89 6.29
C ALA A 69 -2.86 1.88 6.70
N SER A 70 -2.43 1.04 5.76
CA SER A 70 -1.40 0.02 5.99
C SER A 70 -0.04 0.65 6.23
N ILE A 71 0.33 1.63 5.42
CA ILE A 71 1.56 2.41 5.62
C ILE A 71 1.54 3.10 6.98
N SER A 72 0.42 3.74 7.35
CA SER A 72 0.29 4.40 8.64
C SER A 72 0.49 3.45 9.81
N ARG A 73 -0.10 2.24 9.76
CA ARG A 73 0.08 1.23 10.81
C ARG A 73 1.54 0.78 10.91
N HIS A 74 2.14 0.47 9.76
CA HIS A 74 3.53 0.04 9.69
C HIS A 74 4.48 1.06 10.32
N LEU A 75 4.29 2.35 10.04
CA LEU A 75 5.12 3.39 10.63
C LEU A 75 4.93 3.50 12.15
N CYS A 76 3.70 3.37 12.65
CA CYS A 76 3.46 3.32 14.09
C CYS A 76 4.13 2.11 14.76
N ASP A 77 4.17 0.96 14.07
CA ASP A 77 4.77 -0.27 14.60
C ASP A 77 6.31 -0.24 14.51
N ALA A 78 6.87 0.38 13.46
CA ALA A 78 8.31 0.38 13.18
C ALA A 78 9.07 1.53 13.85
N LYS A 79 8.41 2.66 14.12
CA LYS A 79 9.04 3.87 14.67
C LYS A 79 8.43 4.21 16.03
N SER A 80 9.20 4.01 17.10
CA SER A 80 8.75 4.25 18.48
C SER A 80 8.37 5.71 18.77
N ASP A 81 8.93 6.66 18.02
CA ASP A 81 8.68 8.09 18.11
C ASP A 81 7.53 8.56 17.19
N TRP A 82 7.01 7.68 16.34
CA TRP A 82 5.99 8.02 15.35
C TRP A 82 4.57 7.84 15.92
N GLN A 83 3.92 8.96 16.21
CA GLN A 83 2.56 8.98 16.77
C GLN A 83 1.50 9.50 15.79
N TYR A 84 1.87 9.65 14.51
CA TYR A 84 1.00 10.25 13.52
C TYR A 84 0.26 9.22 12.69
N ASN A 85 -1.07 9.36 12.63
CA ASN A 85 -1.90 8.64 11.68
C ASN A 85 -1.91 9.39 10.33
N LEU A 86 -1.49 8.76 9.24
CA LEU A 86 -1.48 9.35 7.89
C LEU A 86 -2.87 9.70 7.38
N LEU A 87 -3.91 9.07 7.94
CA LEU A 87 -5.32 9.38 7.70
C LEU A 87 -5.86 10.45 8.67
N ASN A 88 -5.02 11.17 9.40
CA ASN A 88 -5.46 12.35 10.14
C ASN A 88 -5.32 13.60 9.26
N LYS A 89 -6.45 14.13 8.77
CA LYS A 89 -6.50 15.30 7.88
C LYS A 89 -5.88 16.56 8.49
N SER A 90 -5.96 16.75 9.80
CA SER A 90 -5.35 17.90 10.47
C SER A 90 -3.82 17.82 10.43
N ASN A 91 -3.28 16.59 10.43
CA ASN A 91 -1.84 16.37 10.37
C ASN A 91 -1.31 16.28 8.94
N PHE A 92 -2.07 15.69 8.02
CA PHE A 92 -1.65 15.44 6.64
C PHE A 92 -2.73 15.87 5.63
N PRO A 93 -3.01 17.18 5.50
CA PRO A 93 -4.05 17.66 4.60
C PRO A 93 -3.77 17.34 3.13
N ASN A 94 -2.51 17.24 2.72
CA ASN A 94 -2.14 16.98 1.33
C ASN A 94 -2.40 15.55 0.91
N ILE A 95 -2.26 14.58 1.82
CA ILE A 95 -2.63 13.17 1.56
C ILE A 95 -4.14 13.10 1.24
N PHE A 96 -4.96 13.80 2.03
CA PHE A 96 -6.41 13.86 1.80
C PHE A 96 -6.78 14.54 0.49
N ALA A 97 -6.18 15.70 0.21
CA ALA A 97 -6.42 16.43 -1.03
C ALA A 97 -6.00 15.61 -2.26
N THR A 98 -4.88 14.89 -2.15
CA THR A 98 -4.37 14.03 -3.23
C THR A 98 -5.26 12.83 -3.46
N LEU A 99 -5.70 12.13 -2.41
CA LEU A 99 -6.71 11.08 -2.53
C LEU A 99 -7.99 11.62 -3.19
N ASP A 100 -8.55 12.72 -2.70
CA ASP A 100 -9.78 13.28 -3.27
C ASP A 100 -9.64 13.66 -4.75
N ARG A 101 -8.54 14.31 -5.14
CA ARG A 101 -8.24 14.60 -6.54
C ARG A 101 -8.14 13.34 -7.38
N MET A 102 -7.44 12.31 -6.87
CA MET A 102 -7.28 11.06 -7.58
C MET A 102 -8.61 10.35 -7.79
N LEU A 103 -9.47 10.35 -6.77
CA LEU A 103 -10.82 9.77 -6.84
C LEU A 103 -11.71 10.51 -7.85
N LYS A 104 -11.66 11.84 -7.87
CA LYS A 104 -12.35 12.65 -8.88
C LYS A 104 -11.85 12.35 -10.28
N LYS A 105 -10.54 12.17 -10.47
CA LYS A 105 -9.93 11.79 -11.75
C LYS A 105 -10.42 10.41 -12.20
N MET A 106 -10.37 9.40 -11.33
CA MET A 106 -10.84 8.05 -11.63
C MET A 106 -12.33 8.04 -12.02
N LYS A 107 -13.16 8.78 -11.29
CA LYS A 107 -14.59 8.95 -11.61
C LYS A 107 -14.82 9.57 -12.99
N LYS A 108 -14.07 10.63 -13.33
CA LYS A 108 -14.15 11.28 -14.66
C LYS A 108 -13.73 10.35 -15.79
N LEU A 109 -12.77 9.46 -15.54
CA LEU A 109 -12.26 8.50 -16.53
C LEU A 109 -13.11 7.22 -16.63
N GLY A 110 -14.19 7.08 -15.86
CA GLY A 110 -14.99 5.84 -15.82
C GLY A 110 -14.25 4.65 -15.19
N ILE A 111 -13.13 4.90 -14.51
CA ILE A 111 -12.31 3.85 -13.88
C ILE A 111 -12.97 3.48 -12.55
N GLY A 112 -13.41 2.23 -12.45
CA GLY A 112 -14.16 1.73 -11.29
C GLY A 112 -15.66 2.04 -11.34
N THR A 113 -16.21 2.55 -12.45
CA THR A 113 -17.67 2.56 -12.68
C THR A 113 -18.11 1.20 -13.22
N THR A 114 -18.14 0.19 -12.37
CA THR A 114 -18.97 -1.00 -12.60
C THR A 114 -20.22 -0.91 -11.75
N LYS A 115 -21.35 -1.35 -12.32
CA LYS A 115 -22.64 -1.51 -11.67
C LYS A 115 -22.46 -1.97 -10.21
N SER A 116 -23.14 -1.27 -9.31
CA SER A 116 -23.58 -1.72 -7.98
C SER A 116 -23.12 -3.13 -7.59
N TYR A 117 -22.23 -3.18 -6.59
CA TYR A 117 -21.76 -4.35 -5.83
C TYR A 117 -20.96 -5.41 -6.60
N ASN A 118 -19.71 -5.58 -6.19
CA ASN A 118 -19.24 -6.88 -5.71
C ASN A 118 -18.10 -6.65 -4.71
N GLY A 119 -18.27 -7.18 -3.49
CA GLY A 119 -17.15 -7.35 -2.57
C GLY A 119 -16.04 -8.16 -3.22
N ILE A 120 -14.82 -8.02 -2.69
CA ILE A 120 -13.61 -8.74 -3.12
C ILE A 120 -14.00 -10.12 -3.66
N THR A 121 -13.89 -10.29 -4.97
CA THR A 121 -14.38 -11.52 -5.59
C THR A 121 -13.41 -12.65 -5.28
N THR A 122 -13.92 -13.87 -5.12
CA THR A 122 -13.12 -15.07 -4.83
C THR A 122 -11.99 -15.29 -5.84
N LYS A 123 -12.11 -14.74 -7.06
CA LYS A 123 -11.07 -14.75 -8.10
C LYS A 123 -9.93 -13.76 -7.80
N GLU A 124 -10.23 -12.55 -7.32
CA GLU A 124 -9.22 -11.60 -6.85
C GLU A 124 -8.53 -12.13 -5.59
N LEU A 125 -9.28 -12.79 -4.70
CA LEU A 125 -8.74 -13.46 -3.51
C LEU A 125 -7.78 -14.61 -3.89
N LYS A 126 -8.10 -15.39 -4.93
CA LYS A 126 -7.22 -16.43 -5.49
C LYS A 126 -5.97 -15.86 -6.18
N LEU A 127 -6.08 -14.74 -6.91
CA LEU A 127 -4.91 -14.07 -7.49
C LEU A 127 -3.97 -13.47 -6.43
N ILE A 128 -4.49 -13.11 -5.25
CA ILE A 128 -3.69 -12.66 -4.10
C ILE A 128 -3.04 -13.84 -3.36
N LEU A 129 -3.69 -15.01 -3.32
CA LEU A 129 -3.18 -16.22 -2.67
C LEU A 129 -2.19 -17.03 -3.55
N HIS A 130 -2.33 -16.99 -4.89
CA HIS A 130 -1.50 -17.74 -5.84
C HIS A 130 -0.39 -16.91 -6.50
N HIS A 131 0.20 -15.95 -5.78
CA HIS A 131 1.50 -15.41 -6.19
C HIS A 131 2.57 -16.44 -5.79
N GLU A 132 3.35 -16.94 -6.75
CA GLU A 132 4.35 -18.02 -6.62
C GLU A 132 5.46 -17.78 -5.58
N GLU A 133 5.43 -16.68 -4.82
CA GLU A 133 6.34 -16.43 -3.68
C GLU A 133 5.76 -16.90 -2.32
N LEU A 134 4.55 -17.47 -2.28
CA LEU A 134 3.90 -17.95 -1.05
C LEU A 134 3.43 -19.42 -1.14
N SER A 135 4.15 -20.26 -1.88
CA SER A 135 4.00 -21.72 -1.72
C SER A 135 4.80 -22.17 -0.49
N PRO A 136 4.18 -22.61 0.61
CA PRO A 136 4.90 -23.24 1.70
C PRO A 136 5.11 -24.71 1.37
N ASN A 137 5.77 -25.02 0.25
CA ASN A 137 6.14 -26.39 -0.10
C ASN A 137 7.60 -26.44 -0.52
N ASN A 138 8.46 -26.24 0.47
CA ASN A 138 9.68 -27.04 0.63
C ASN A 138 9.89 -27.36 2.11
N SER A 139 8.84 -27.83 2.79
CA SER A 139 9.01 -28.70 3.94
C SER A 139 9.29 -30.11 3.41
N GLU A 140 10.52 -30.34 2.97
CA GLU A 140 11.03 -31.69 2.74
C GLU A 140 12.26 -31.87 3.64
N ASP A 141 12.10 -31.67 4.94
CA ASP A 141 13.01 -32.26 5.93
C ASP A 141 12.45 -32.32 7.37
N LEU A 142 11.15 -32.64 7.51
CA LEU A 142 10.56 -32.90 8.83
C LEU A 142 9.49 -33.97 8.68
N LEU A 143 9.92 -35.20 8.37
CA LEU A 143 9.31 -36.48 8.77
C LEU A 143 9.95 -37.64 7.98
N HIS A 144 11.13 -38.09 8.40
CA HIS A 144 11.49 -39.50 8.29
C HIS A 144 12.32 -39.89 9.53
N HIS A 145 11.66 -40.67 10.38
CA HIS A 145 12.15 -41.70 11.31
C HIS A 145 13.57 -41.65 11.89
#